data_AF-A0A1X7PH45-F1
#
_entry.id   AF-A0A1X7PH45-F1
#
_cell.length_a   1.000
_cell.length_b   1.000
_cell.length_c   1.000
_cell.angle_alpha   90.00
_cell.angle_beta   90.00
_cell.angle_gamma   90.00
#
_symmetry.space_group_name_H-M   'P 1'
#
loop_
_entity.id
_entity.type
_entity.pdbx_description
1 polymer ?
#
loop_
_entity_poly.entity_id
_entity_poly.type
_entity_poly.pdbx_seq_one_letter_code
_entity_poly.pdbx_strand_id
1 'polypeptide(L)'
;MRETVLKSLAQLCKSIAALGLLAPITAALPTPALASDLTVGRACGSIASTCNRCIENVPDSVNALRDHGDPLGFFTIGDPVGNAASNRHWQGVQRLNGAGKAYLAISRSNGSNNTVPFSVVHMGAENDTGGRWRSNKLSHSSYPATAPDVSAQMLADEPMPSGLAFKHSGGLQSSGDILAVALDGSLSGASNGRVLFYNVGQPTSRLLYPPRITTQTSEAGSVGITQLQDETFLVVTARSGANTLEFYRSNSAYLNQPTTTFSFVDSWHESELQQSTINDWEFGDYQSLQFITQCDGSLFLAGTHMNTSVVIGIGQDWLDLFKVTDSAGQIMLSKVAKRHLYCGYPSPGYSTGTNTHCNLDAAGGVYVDTNGKLIVYGVEHDNSGPSSTVKMMEFRSIFPNSSQCMSDIQQAFIELYDDSDFSDRGLMIDYADYGKRRYDDLKKVEGFGDKTSAVRWCVPSGWRARIYQHDTFGGSYKEFTGMGSQNLNDIGFGDKTSSVRFVYVGG
;
A
#
# COMPACT_ATOMS: atom_id res chain seq x y z
N MET A 1 91.82 -21.40 -54.13
CA MET A 1 90.72 -20.74 -54.87
C MET A 1 89.45 -21.53 -54.59
N ARG A 2 88.48 -20.92 -53.89
CA ARG A 2 87.01 -21.19 -53.75
C ARG A 2 86.50 -22.65 -53.85
N GLU A 3 85.53 -23.15 -53.09
CA GLU A 3 84.64 -22.75 -51.97
C GLU A 3 83.80 -24.03 -51.71
N THR A 4 83.85 -24.69 -50.55
CA THR A 4 82.90 -24.54 -49.43
C THR A 4 81.42 -24.52 -49.85
N VAL A 5 80.68 -25.63 -49.69
CA VAL A 5 79.22 -25.66 -49.43
C VAL A 5 78.77 -27.10 -49.08
N LEU A 6 78.35 -27.24 -47.81
CA LEU A 6 77.33 -28.12 -47.23
C LEU A 6 77.47 -29.65 -47.29
N LYS A 7 78.32 -30.16 -46.38
CA LYS A 7 77.98 -31.31 -45.52
C LYS A 7 77.43 -30.78 -44.20
N SER A 8 76.22 -31.16 -43.80
CA SER A 8 75.73 -31.24 -42.39
C SER A 8 74.23 -30.97 -42.33
N LEU A 9 73.45 -32.00 -41.97
CA LEU A 9 72.09 -32.01 -41.37
C LEU A 9 71.16 -33.06 -42.01
N ALA A 10 71.54 -34.32 -41.89
CA ALA A 10 70.63 -35.46 -42.09
C ALA A 10 70.94 -36.55 -41.06
N GLN A 11 70.96 -36.19 -39.77
CA GLN A 11 71.04 -37.15 -38.68
C GLN A 11 70.38 -36.58 -37.41
N LEU A 12 69.11 -36.17 -37.54
CA LEU A 12 68.27 -35.75 -36.42
C LEU A 12 66.81 -36.07 -36.72
N CYS A 13 66.45 -37.35 -36.74
CA CYS A 13 65.05 -37.79 -36.64
C CYS A 13 65.01 -39.30 -36.39
N LYS A 14 64.74 -39.68 -35.14
CA LYS A 14 64.00 -40.88 -34.67
C LYS A 14 64.45 -41.28 -33.26
N SER A 15 64.24 -40.39 -32.30
CA SER A 15 64.17 -40.73 -30.87
C SER A 15 63.19 -39.77 -30.21
N ILE A 16 62.45 -40.27 -29.22
CA ILE A 16 61.49 -39.59 -28.33
C ILE A 16 60.02 -39.75 -28.76
N ALA A 17 59.53 -40.99 -28.61
CA ALA A 17 58.12 -41.24 -28.27
C ALA A 17 58.04 -41.38 -26.74
N ALA A 18 57.79 -40.27 -26.05
CA ALA A 18 57.29 -40.18 -24.67
C ALA A 18 57.41 -38.73 -24.17
N LEU A 19 56.42 -37.88 -24.47
CA LEU A 19 56.22 -36.62 -23.76
C LEU A 19 54.72 -36.40 -23.55
N GLY A 20 54.38 -36.03 -22.31
CA GLY A 20 53.05 -36.10 -21.74
C GLY A 20 51.99 -35.19 -22.36
N LEU A 21 50.73 -35.60 -22.16
CA LEU A 21 49.57 -34.73 -22.27
C LEU A 21 49.67 -33.62 -21.22
N LEU A 22 50.07 -32.42 -21.63
CA LEU A 22 49.72 -31.18 -20.94
C LEU A 22 48.37 -30.72 -21.52
N ALA A 23 47.29 -31.00 -20.78
CA ALA A 23 46.02 -30.35 -21.03
C ALA A 23 46.19 -28.84 -20.76
N PRO A 24 45.76 -27.93 -21.66
CA PRO A 24 45.78 -26.51 -21.38
C PRO A 24 44.78 -26.23 -20.26
N ILE A 25 45.29 -25.89 -19.08
CA ILE A 25 44.50 -25.26 -18.02
C ILE A 25 44.20 -23.84 -18.51
N THR A 26 43.13 -23.69 -19.30
CA THR A 26 42.51 -22.39 -19.50
C THR A 26 41.84 -22.02 -18.19
N ALA A 27 42.56 -21.30 -17.33
CA ALA A 27 41.95 -20.61 -16.21
C ALA A 27 40.91 -19.64 -16.80
N ALA A 28 39.64 -20.05 -16.79
CA ALA A 28 38.54 -19.16 -17.08
C ALA A 28 38.61 -18.04 -16.04
N LEU A 29 39.07 -16.87 -16.45
CA LEU A 29 38.94 -15.67 -15.64
C LEU A 29 37.44 -15.55 -15.32
N PRO A 30 37.05 -15.41 -14.05
CA PRO A 30 35.65 -15.23 -13.71
C PRO A 30 35.15 -14.02 -14.50
N THR A 31 34.20 -14.24 -15.41
CA THR A 31 33.45 -13.16 -16.01
C THR A 31 32.89 -12.33 -14.85
N PRO A 32 33.11 -11.00 -14.83
CA PRO A 32 32.51 -10.17 -13.79
C PRO A 32 31.01 -10.48 -13.81
N ALA A 33 30.48 -10.95 -12.68
CA ALA A 33 29.05 -11.14 -12.55
C ALA A 33 28.41 -9.80 -12.93
N LEU A 34 27.58 -9.81 -13.99
CA LEU A 34 26.80 -8.65 -14.35
C LEU A 34 26.08 -8.20 -13.08
N ALA A 35 26.29 -6.95 -12.67
CA ALA A 35 25.58 -6.37 -11.55
C ALA A 35 24.09 -6.61 -11.81
N SER A 36 23.43 -7.34 -10.92
CA SER A 36 22.02 -7.67 -11.13
C SER A 36 21.18 -6.41 -11.00
N ASP A 37 20.14 -6.34 -11.83
CA ASP A 37 19.30 -5.17 -12.00
C ASP A 37 18.63 -4.78 -10.67
N LEU A 38 18.86 -3.55 -10.21
CA LEU A 38 18.26 -3.01 -8.99
C LEU A 38 16.75 -2.77 -9.14
N THR A 39 16.21 -2.84 -10.35
CA THR A 39 14.88 -2.34 -10.68
C THR A 39 13.92 -3.38 -11.22
N VAL A 40 14.30 -4.65 -11.18
CA VAL A 40 13.42 -5.78 -11.50
C VAL A 40 12.97 -6.46 -10.21
N GLY A 41 11.73 -6.15 -9.81
CA GLY A 41 11.07 -6.76 -8.67
C GLY A 41 10.73 -8.24 -8.91
N ARG A 42 10.67 -9.02 -7.83
CA ARG A 42 10.18 -10.39 -7.87
C ARG A 42 8.66 -10.37 -8.04
N ALA A 43 8.16 -10.81 -9.18
CA ALA A 43 6.73 -10.98 -9.39
C ALA A 43 6.20 -12.26 -8.72
N CYS A 44 5.39 -12.12 -7.67
CA CYS A 44 4.75 -13.25 -7.01
C CYS A 44 3.25 -13.29 -7.33
N GLY A 45 2.77 -14.39 -7.92
CA GLY A 45 1.34 -14.57 -8.25
C GLY A 45 0.46 -15.00 -7.07
N SER A 46 1.07 -15.44 -5.97
CA SER A 46 0.39 -15.94 -4.77
C SER A 46 1.04 -15.39 -3.50
N ILE A 47 0.49 -15.77 -2.35
CA ILE A 47 1.10 -15.49 -1.06
C ILE A 47 2.50 -16.14 -1.02
N ALA A 48 3.50 -15.32 -0.75
CA ALA A 48 4.88 -15.74 -0.51
C ALA A 48 5.38 -15.07 0.76
N SER A 49 6.23 -15.75 1.53
CA SER A 49 6.72 -15.26 2.82
C SER A 49 7.72 -14.11 2.71
N THR A 50 8.23 -13.81 1.52
CA THR A 50 9.28 -12.79 1.30
C THR A 50 8.92 -11.75 0.25
N CYS A 51 7.76 -11.89 -0.39
CA CYS A 51 7.44 -11.18 -1.62
C CYS A 51 5.96 -10.82 -1.64
N ASN A 52 5.66 -9.57 -1.99
CA ASN A 52 4.29 -9.13 -2.19
C ASN A 52 3.76 -9.65 -3.51
N ARG A 53 2.43 -9.76 -3.59
CA ARG A 53 1.76 -10.12 -4.82
C ARG A 53 1.99 -9.04 -5.89
N CYS A 54 2.18 -9.46 -7.13
CA CYS A 54 2.26 -8.55 -8.26
C CYS A 54 0.89 -8.06 -8.72
N ILE A 55 0.87 -6.88 -9.36
CA ILE A 55 -0.31 -6.32 -10.05
C ILE A 55 -0.09 -6.40 -11.56
N GLU A 56 -1.14 -6.68 -12.35
CA GLU A 56 -1.02 -6.78 -13.82
C GLU A 56 -0.58 -5.47 -14.47
N ASN A 57 -1.20 -4.35 -14.09
CA ASN A 57 -0.85 -3.00 -14.52
C ASN A 57 -0.97 -2.04 -13.33
N VAL A 58 0.16 -1.56 -12.82
CA VAL A 58 0.20 -0.74 -11.60
C VAL A 58 -0.38 0.68 -11.85
N PRO A 59 0.02 1.43 -12.89
CA PRO A 59 -0.60 2.72 -13.21
C PRO A 59 -2.12 2.66 -13.38
N ASP A 60 -2.64 1.68 -14.14
CA ASP A 60 -4.08 1.52 -14.33
C ASP A 60 -4.79 1.21 -13.01
N SER A 61 -4.16 0.43 -12.13
CA SER A 61 -4.72 0.10 -10.81
C SER A 61 -4.82 1.33 -9.91
N VAL A 62 -3.86 2.24 -9.94
CA VAL A 62 -3.93 3.54 -9.24
C VAL A 62 -5.04 4.41 -9.81
N ASN A 63 -5.12 4.53 -11.13
CA ASN A 63 -6.15 5.32 -11.80
C ASN A 63 -7.57 4.78 -11.57
N ALA A 64 -7.69 3.46 -11.36
CA ALA A 64 -8.95 2.78 -11.09
C ALA A 64 -9.36 2.80 -9.61
N LEU A 65 -8.59 3.40 -8.70
CA LEU A 65 -8.98 3.58 -7.30
C LEU A 65 -10.21 4.47 -7.18
N ARG A 66 -11.13 4.12 -6.29
CA ARG A 66 -12.18 5.04 -5.84
C ARG A 66 -11.53 6.25 -5.20
N ASP A 67 -12.11 7.41 -5.46
CA ASP A 67 -11.70 8.67 -4.85
C ASP A 67 -12.12 8.74 -3.38
N HIS A 68 -13.24 8.12 -3.01
CA HIS A 68 -13.68 7.95 -1.62
C HIS A 68 -13.48 6.50 -1.16
N GLY A 69 -12.80 6.33 -0.03
CA GLY A 69 -12.55 5.02 0.58
C GLY A 69 -13.68 4.56 1.49
N ASP A 70 -13.77 3.25 1.73
CA ASP A 70 -14.72 2.67 2.67
C ASP A 70 -14.30 3.04 4.12
N PRO A 71 -15.17 3.64 4.96
CA PRO A 71 -14.79 4.09 6.29
C PRO A 71 -14.47 2.93 7.22
N LEU A 72 -13.30 2.98 7.84
CA LEU A 72 -12.79 1.99 8.76
C LEU A 72 -12.41 2.62 10.11
N GLY A 73 -12.19 1.77 11.11
CA GLY A 73 -11.57 2.18 12.36
C GLY A 73 -11.22 1.01 13.27
N PHE A 74 -10.56 1.30 14.39
CA PHE A 74 -10.28 0.32 15.43
C PHE A 74 -10.16 0.97 16.81
N PHE A 75 -10.35 0.17 17.85
CA PHE A 75 -10.13 0.56 19.25
C PHE A 75 -8.65 0.50 19.62
N THR A 76 -8.15 1.49 20.35
CA THR A 76 -6.78 1.52 20.87
C THR A 76 -6.67 0.90 22.27
N ILE A 77 -5.46 0.49 22.65
CA ILE A 77 -5.12 0.22 24.05
C ILE A 77 -4.57 1.51 24.65
N GLY A 78 -5.33 2.13 25.56
CA GLY A 78 -4.98 3.44 26.11
C GLY A 78 -5.09 4.56 25.07
N ASP A 79 -4.32 5.63 25.25
CA ASP A 79 -4.28 6.78 24.35
C ASP A 79 -2.87 6.98 23.77
N PRO A 80 -2.48 6.17 22.78
CA PRO A 80 -1.09 6.08 22.32
C PRO A 80 -0.58 7.32 21.59
N VAL A 81 -1.47 8.13 21.00
CA VAL A 81 -1.11 9.34 20.24
C VAL A 81 -1.77 10.62 20.79
N GLY A 82 -2.73 10.55 21.71
CA GLY A 82 -3.32 11.75 22.29
C GLY A 82 -4.28 12.47 21.34
N ASN A 83 -4.48 13.76 21.62
CA ASN A 83 -5.25 14.68 20.77
C ASN A 83 -4.34 15.54 19.87
N ALA A 84 -4.94 16.09 18.80
CA ALA A 84 -4.36 16.87 17.69
C ALA A 84 -3.28 17.91 18.00
N ALA A 85 -3.18 18.37 19.25
CA ALA A 85 -2.27 19.45 19.64
C ALA A 85 -0.83 18.97 19.94
N SER A 86 -0.52 17.69 19.69
CA SER A 86 0.75 17.10 20.08
C SER A 86 1.59 16.65 18.88
N ASN A 87 2.92 16.59 19.05
CA ASN A 87 3.87 16.03 18.08
C ASN A 87 3.75 14.48 17.96
N ARG A 88 2.61 13.91 18.38
CA ARG A 88 2.32 12.49 18.40
C ARG A 88 1.20 12.23 17.41
N HIS A 89 1.42 11.27 16.53
CA HIS A 89 0.45 10.84 15.54
C HIS A 89 0.85 9.50 14.96
N TRP A 90 -0.09 8.87 14.28
CA TRP A 90 0.14 7.70 13.45
C TRP A 90 1.02 8.07 12.25
N GLN A 91 1.98 7.22 11.90
CA GLN A 91 3.03 7.52 10.91
C GLN A 91 3.02 6.59 9.69
N GLY A 92 2.53 5.37 9.87
CA GLY A 92 2.48 4.38 8.81
C GLY A 92 1.51 3.27 9.13
N VAL A 93 0.88 2.72 8.09
CA VAL A 93 -0.03 1.57 8.21
C VAL A 93 0.31 0.54 7.15
N GLN A 94 0.35 -0.73 7.53
CA GLN A 94 0.55 -1.84 6.61
C GLN A 94 -0.36 -2.99 6.98
N ARG A 95 -1.17 -3.42 6.01
CA ARG A 95 -1.88 -4.69 6.09
C ARG A 95 -0.92 -5.85 5.86
N LEU A 96 -0.98 -6.84 6.74
CA LEU A 96 -0.05 -7.97 6.71
C LEU A 96 -0.53 -9.08 5.76
N ASN A 97 0.42 -9.86 5.23
CA ASN A 97 0.16 -10.95 4.30
C ASN A 97 -0.11 -12.29 5.01
N GLY A 98 -0.45 -13.31 4.23
CA GLY A 98 -0.49 -14.70 4.72
C GLY A 98 -1.53 -14.94 5.81
N ALA A 99 -1.08 -15.42 6.97
CA ALA A 99 -1.94 -15.58 8.15
C ALA A 99 -2.33 -14.22 8.80
N GLY A 100 -1.68 -13.14 8.39
CA GLY A 100 -1.90 -11.77 8.87
C GLY A 100 -2.91 -10.95 8.08
N LYS A 101 -3.67 -11.51 7.14
CA LYS A 101 -4.61 -10.76 6.28
C LYS A 101 -5.68 -9.96 7.00
N ALA A 102 -6.01 -10.32 8.25
CA ALA A 102 -6.95 -9.60 9.11
C ALA A 102 -6.24 -8.61 10.07
N TYR A 103 -4.95 -8.37 9.87
CA TYR A 103 -4.12 -7.59 10.77
C TYR A 103 -3.43 -6.41 10.07
N LEU A 104 -3.22 -5.35 10.85
CA LEU A 104 -2.36 -4.23 10.50
C LEU A 104 -1.14 -4.20 11.42
N ALA A 105 0.00 -3.78 10.88
CA ALA A 105 1.02 -3.09 11.65
C ALA A 105 0.82 -1.59 11.48
N ILE A 106 0.84 -0.84 12.58
CA ILE A 106 0.72 0.63 12.57
C ILE A 106 1.82 1.25 13.42
N SER A 107 2.56 2.22 12.88
CA SER A 107 3.61 2.94 13.60
C SER A 107 3.12 4.31 14.07
N ARG A 108 3.83 4.87 15.04
CA ARG A 108 3.48 6.15 15.64
C ARG A 108 4.70 6.92 16.13
N SER A 109 4.55 8.24 16.18
CA SER A 109 5.40 9.13 16.97
C SER A 109 4.81 9.27 18.37
N ASN A 110 5.65 9.12 19.41
CA ASN A 110 5.27 9.42 20.80
C ASN A 110 6.09 10.60 21.39
N GLY A 111 7.11 11.08 20.65
CA GLY A 111 7.97 12.20 21.05
C GLY A 111 8.74 11.97 22.36
N SER A 112 8.78 10.72 22.85
CA SER A 112 9.31 10.34 24.17
C SER A 112 9.98 8.97 24.13
N ASN A 113 10.51 8.52 25.26
CA ASN A 113 11.13 7.20 25.44
C ASN A 113 10.15 6.02 25.39
N ASN A 114 8.84 6.28 25.28
CA ASN A 114 7.79 5.27 25.17
C ASN A 114 7.38 5.00 23.72
N THR A 115 8.22 5.38 22.75
CA THR A 115 7.99 5.05 21.34
C THR A 115 8.24 3.57 21.12
N VAL A 116 7.32 2.94 20.40
CA VAL A 116 7.36 1.54 19.99
C VAL A 116 7.56 1.48 18.49
N PRO A 117 8.24 0.47 17.93
CA PRO A 117 8.39 0.33 16.48
C PRO A 117 7.04 0.31 15.76
N PHE A 118 6.09 -0.49 16.26
CA PHE A 118 4.73 -0.55 15.74
C PHE A 118 3.79 -1.19 16.77
N SER A 119 2.50 -1.04 16.53
CA SER A 119 1.42 -1.75 17.19
C SER A 119 0.78 -2.73 16.22
N VAL A 120 0.29 -3.87 16.72
CA VAL A 120 -0.49 -4.83 15.95
C VAL A 120 -1.97 -4.58 16.20
N VAL A 121 -2.73 -4.46 15.12
CA VAL A 121 -4.19 -4.29 15.15
C VAL A 121 -4.82 -5.49 14.47
N HIS A 122 -5.86 -6.07 15.07
CA HIS A 122 -6.73 -7.03 14.42
C HIS A 122 -7.98 -6.31 13.96
N MET A 123 -8.40 -6.50 12.70
CA MET A 123 -9.50 -5.78 12.06
C MET A 123 -10.80 -6.59 11.99
N GLY A 124 -10.90 -7.68 12.76
CA GLY A 124 -12.11 -8.53 12.85
C GLY A 124 -12.03 -9.80 11.98
N ALA A 125 -12.94 -10.75 12.24
CA ALA A 125 -12.92 -12.08 11.63
C ALA A 125 -13.48 -12.14 10.20
N GLU A 126 -14.35 -11.20 9.80
CA GLU A 126 -14.93 -11.13 8.44
C GLU A 126 -13.89 -10.76 7.35
N ASN A 127 -12.63 -10.61 7.74
CA ASN A 127 -11.56 -9.91 7.04
C ASN A 127 -10.34 -10.81 6.73
N ASP A 128 -10.50 -12.13 6.87
CA ASP A 128 -9.46 -13.15 6.74
C ASP A 128 -9.18 -13.61 5.29
N THR A 129 -10.07 -13.29 4.35
CA THR A 129 -9.97 -13.73 2.95
C THR A 129 -8.73 -13.16 2.26
N GLY A 130 -8.31 -11.95 2.65
CA GLY A 130 -7.24 -11.18 2.00
C GLY A 130 -7.74 -10.29 0.85
N GLY A 131 -9.05 -10.23 0.63
CA GLY A 131 -9.69 -9.18 -0.18
C GLY A 131 -9.92 -7.91 0.64
N ARG A 132 -10.61 -6.93 0.04
CA ARG A 132 -11.05 -5.71 0.75
C ARG A 132 -11.84 -6.02 2.04
N TRP A 133 -11.71 -5.17 3.04
CA TRP A 133 -12.43 -5.32 4.30
C TRP A 133 -13.84 -4.75 4.29
N ARG A 134 -14.11 -3.76 3.42
CA ARG A 134 -15.37 -2.99 3.45
C ARG A 134 -15.49 -2.21 4.76
N SER A 135 -16.53 -1.40 4.91
CA SER A 135 -16.65 -0.59 6.12
C SER A 135 -16.95 -1.45 7.35
N ASN A 136 -16.18 -1.28 8.43
CA ASN A 136 -16.50 -1.82 9.75
C ASN A 136 -17.19 -0.78 10.66
N LYS A 137 -17.66 0.34 10.07
CA LYS A 137 -18.34 1.45 10.73
C LYS A 137 -19.77 1.61 10.22
N LEU A 138 -20.45 0.47 10.04
CA LEU A 138 -21.82 0.41 9.54
C LEU A 138 -22.78 0.21 10.71
N SER A 139 -23.80 1.07 10.82
CA SER A 139 -24.87 0.90 11.79
C SER A 139 -26.18 1.54 11.30
N HIS A 140 -27.28 1.28 11.99
CA HIS A 140 -28.55 1.96 11.76
C HIS A 140 -28.60 3.38 12.37
N SER A 141 -27.56 3.79 13.09
CA SER A 141 -27.45 5.14 13.65
C SER A 141 -26.86 6.12 12.64
N SER A 142 -26.99 7.43 12.89
CA SER A 142 -26.47 8.46 11.99
C SER A 142 -24.94 8.46 11.95
N TYR A 143 -24.38 8.33 10.75
CA TYR A 143 -22.98 8.65 10.43
C TYR A 143 -22.70 10.15 10.64
N PRO A 144 -21.48 10.60 11.01
CA PRO A 144 -20.19 9.90 11.17
C PRO A 144 -19.93 9.29 12.55
N ALA A 145 -20.92 9.32 13.46
CA ALA A 145 -20.76 8.92 14.85
C ALA A 145 -20.69 7.40 15.11
N THR A 146 -20.67 6.57 14.06
CA THR A 146 -20.61 5.11 14.22
C THR A 146 -19.19 4.68 14.61
N ALA A 147 -19.05 4.06 15.78
CA ALA A 147 -17.82 3.40 16.19
C ALA A 147 -17.52 2.18 15.29
N PRO A 148 -16.24 1.79 15.13
CA PRO A 148 -15.89 0.53 14.50
C PRO A 148 -16.47 -0.67 15.26
N ASP A 149 -16.55 -1.82 14.58
CA ASP A 149 -16.84 -3.10 15.22
C ASP A 149 -15.85 -3.40 16.35
N VAL A 150 -16.34 -3.92 17.48
CA VAL A 150 -15.53 -4.19 18.68
C VAL A 150 -14.44 -5.25 18.45
N SER A 151 -14.55 -6.06 17.40
CA SER A 151 -13.50 -7.01 17.01
C SER A 151 -12.31 -6.34 16.30
N ALA A 152 -12.48 -5.09 15.85
CA ALA A 152 -11.42 -4.26 15.28
C ALA A 152 -10.70 -3.49 16.40
N GLN A 153 -9.59 -4.04 16.89
CA GLN A 153 -8.88 -3.51 18.04
C GLN A 153 -7.37 -3.74 17.95
N MET A 154 -6.63 -2.80 18.52
CA MET A 154 -5.22 -2.93 18.82
C MET A 154 -5.01 -4.06 19.85
N LEU A 155 -4.06 -4.94 19.57
CA LEU A 155 -3.79 -6.12 20.41
C LEU A 155 -2.56 -5.93 21.29
N ALA A 156 -1.50 -5.36 20.73
CA ALA A 156 -0.22 -5.22 21.43
C ALA A 156 0.65 -4.16 20.77
N ASP A 157 1.51 -3.55 21.57
CA ASP A 157 2.70 -2.85 21.10
C ASP A 157 3.86 -3.84 20.96
N GLU A 158 4.63 -3.72 19.88
CA GLU A 158 5.92 -4.39 19.79
C GLU A 158 6.94 -3.59 20.62
N PRO A 159 7.64 -4.20 21.60
CA PRO A 159 8.61 -3.48 22.41
C PRO A 159 9.80 -3.04 21.56
N MET A 160 10.33 -1.84 21.84
CA MET A 160 11.59 -1.39 21.26
C MET A 160 12.72 -2.37 21.65
N PRO A 161 13.57 -2.83 20.71
CA PRO A 161 14.68 -3.72 21.04
C PRO A 161 15.64 -3.11 22.07
N SER A 162 16.16 -3.94 22.96
CA SER A 162 17.08 -3.50 24.01
C SER A 162 18.26 -2.71 23.44
N GLY A 163 18.57 -1.57 24.07
CA GLY A 163 19.65 -0.67 23.66
C GLY A 163 19.29 0.31 22.54
N LEU A 164 18.08 0.22 21.98
CA LEU A 164 17.54 1.23 21.07
C LEU A 164 16.54 2.13 21.80
N ALA A 165 16.58 3.41 21.49
CA ALA A 165 15.62 4.39 21.98
C ALA A 165 15.46 5.48 20.92
N PHE A 166 14.25 5.62 20.38
CA PHE A 166 13.90 6.54 19.29
C PHE A 166 12.63 7.29 19.68
N LYS A 167 12.42 8.49 19.14
CA LYS A 167 11.23 9.32 19.41
C LYS A 167 10.08 9.04 18.45
N HIS A 168 10.42 8.48 17.30
CA HIS A 168 9.55 8.44 16.15
C HIS A 168 9.77 7.12 15.41
N SER A 169 8.69 6.42 15.12
CA SER A 169 8.67 5.26 14.24
C SER A 169 7.86 5.66 13.03
N GLY A 170 8.51 5.76 11.88
CA GLY A 170 7.98 6.36 10.67
C GLY A 170 7.14 5.43 9.81
N GLY A 171 6.98 5.77 8.54
CA GLY A 171 6.33 4.90 7.55
C GLY A 171 6.96 3.51 7.50
N LEU A 172 6.16 2.49 7.22
CA LEU A 172 6.55 1.08 7.25
C LEU A 172 5.95 0.33 6.06
N GLN A 173 6.60 -0.75 5.64
CA GLN A 173 6.11 -1.62 4.58
C GLN A 173 6.45 -3.08 4.87
N SER A 174 5.57 -4.00 4.46
CA SER A 174 5.88 -5.43 4.41
C SER A 174 6.21 -5.93 3.00
N SER A 175 7.17 -6.84 2.86
CA SER A 175 7.37 -7.71 1.70
C SER A 175 7.12 -9.16 2.09
N GLY A 176 5.95 -9.70 1.73
CA GLY A 176 5.49 -10.98 2.26
C GLY A 176 5.28 -10.90 3.78
N ASP A 177 5.97 -11.78 4.52
CA ASP A 177 5.94 -11.86 5.99
C ASP A 177 7.04 -11.00 6.64
N ILE A 178 7.78 -10.21 5.88
CA ILE A 178 8.87 -9.37 6.39
C ILE A 178 8.37 -7.94 6.49
N LEU A 179 8.29 -7.39 7.71
CA LEU A 179 7.97 -6.00 7.95
C LEU A 179 9.25 -5.18 8.16
N ALA A 180 9.44 -4.11 7.39
CA ALA A 180 10.45 -3.09 7.59
C ALA A 180 9.86 -1.89 8.32
N VAL A 181 10.57 -1.37 9.33
CA VAL A 181 10.12 -0.25 10.18
C VAL A 181 11.21 0.80 10.28
N ALA A 182 10.90 2.04 9.88
CA ALA A 182 11.79 3.20 10.01
C ALA A 182 11.75 3.78 11.43
N LEU A 183 12.90 4.16 11.98
CA LEU A 183 13.05 4.74 13.32
C LEU A 183 13.96 5.99 13.31
N ASP A 184 13.46 7.06 13.96
CA ASP A 184 14.01 8.41 13.91
C ASP A 184 14.12 9.08 15.28
N GLY A 185 14.94 10.13 15.34
CA GLY A 185 15.07 10.95 16.56
C GLY A 185 15.63 10.16 17.73
N SER A 186 16.76 9.49 17.51
CA SER A 186 17.47 8.71 18.52
C SER A 186 17.64 9.47 19.84
N LEU A 187 17.27 8.81 20.93
CA LEU A 187 17.37 9.29 22.32
C LEU A 187 18.67 8.86 22.99
N SER A 188 19.37 7.88 22.43
CA SER A 188 20.65 7.38 22.94
C SER A 188 21.86 8.12 22.38
N GLY A 189 21.64 9.21 21.64
CA GLY A 189 22.70 10.03 21.04
C GLY A 189 23.25 9.51 19.72
N ALA A 190 22.75 8.38 19.19
CA ALA A 190 23.06 7.97 17.82
C ALA A 190 22.60 9.07 16.84
N SER A 191 23.46 9.49 15.92
CA SER A 191 23.17 10.56 14.96
C SER A 191 22.34 10.11 13.78
N ASN A 192 22.11 8.81 13.60
CA ASN A 192 21.57 8.24 12.37
C ASN A 192 20.23 7.51 12.63
N GLY A 193 19.34 7.51 11.64
CA GLY A 193 18.11 6.72 11.63
C GLY A 193 18.39 5.22 11.54
N ARG A 194 17.35 4.41 11.77
CA ARG A 194 17.45 2.95 11.68
C ARG A 194 16.28 2.36 10.91
N VAL A 195 16.53 1.25 10.21
CA VAL A 195 15.48 0.34 9.76
C VAL A 195 15.63 -0.98 10.50
N LEU A 196 14.53 -1.44 11.09
CA LEU A 196 14.40 -2.75 11.70
C LEU A 196 13.57 -3.67 10.81
N PHE A 197 13.84 -4.98 10.88
CA PHE A 197 13.10 -5.99 10.13
C PHE A 197 12.49 -7.02 11.07
N TYR A 198 11.22 -7.34 10.88
CA TYR A 198 10.49 -8.32 11.68
C TYR A 198 9.87 -9.40 10.78
N ASN A 199 9.86 -10.64 11.24
CA ASN A 199 8.93 -11.64 10.73
C ASN A 199 7.55 -11.40 11.39
N VAL A 200 6.55 -11.15 10.55
CA VAL A 200 5.15 -10.92 10.92
C VAL A 200 4.21 -11.96 10.33
N GLY A 201 4.73 -13.08 9.81
CA GLY A 201 3.93 -14.19 9.30
C GLY A 201 3.04 -14.84 10.36
N GLN A 202 3.33 -14.58 11.64
CA GLN A 202 2.44 -14.82 12.78
C GLN A 202 2.25 -13.50 13.53
N PRO A 203 1.19 -12.71 13.27
CA PRO A 203 1.04 -11.36 13.84
C PRO A 203 1.03 -11.33 15.37
N THR A 204 0.65 -12.43 16.02
CA THR A 204 0.64 -12.58 17.48
C THR A 204 1.98 -13.09 18.05
N SER A 205 2.95 -13.46 17.20
CA SER A 205 4.31 -13.88 17.57
C SER A 205 5.33 -13.35 16.54
N ARG A 206 5.77 -12.10 16.75
CA ARG A 206 6.74 -11.42 15.86
C ARG A 206 8.16 -11.75 16.28
N LEU A 207 9.05 -11.90 15.29
CA LEU A 207 10.46 -12.17 15.50
C LEU A 207 11.30 -11.06 14.86
N LEU A 208 12.09 -10.35 15.66
CA LEU A 208 13.09 -9.41 15.15
C LEU A 208 14.18 -10.18 14.38
N TYR A 209 14.45 -9.76 13.16
CA TYR A 209 15.55 -10.29 12.36
C TYR A 209 16.89 -9.61 12.68
N PRO A 210 18.03 -10.32 12.54
CA PRO A 210 19.35 -9.77 12.84
C PRO A 210 19.78 -8.51 12.04
N PRO A 211 19.57 -8.41 10.71
CA PRO A 211 20.00 -7.24 9.96
C PRO A 211 19.30 -5.98 10.42
N ARG A 212 19.99 -4.86 10.25
CA ARG A 212 19.48 -3.50 10.47
C ARG A 212 20.18 -2.57 9.51
N ILE A 213 19.48 -1.55 9.05
CA ILE A 213 20.09 -0.46 8.30
C ILE A 213 20.40 0.67 9.27
N THR A 214 21.59 1.25 9.15
CA THR A 214 21.89 2.58 9.69
C THR A 214 21.86 3.53 8.51
N THR A 215 20.94 4.47 8.51
CA THR A 215 20.82 5.43 7.40
C THR A 215 22.02 6.36 7.37
N GLN A 216 22.30 7.00 6.23
CA GLN A 216 23.37 8.00 6.12
C GLN A 216 23.05 9.27 6.92
N THR A 217 21.77 9.48 7.22
CA THR A 217 21.24 10.68 7.87
C THR A 217 20.56 10.35 9.20
N SER A 218 20.15 11.37 9.96
CA SER A 218 19.46 11.22 11.26
C SER A 218 18.05 10.65 11.20
N GLU A 219 17.52 10.49 9.99
CA GLU A 219 16.12 10.18 9.72
C GLU A 219 16.06 9.08 8.66
N ALA A 220 15.37 8.00 9.00
CA ALA A 220 14.83 7.01 8.10
C ALA A 220 13.43 7.38 7.60
N GLY A 221 12.65 8.19 8.36
CA GLY A 221 11.37 8.83 8.04
C GLY A 221 10.23 7.93 7.56
N SER A 222 10.41 7.26 6.43
CA SER A 222 9.55 6.18 5.95
C SER A 222 10.39 5.10 5.28
N VAL A 223 9.94 3.84 5.32
CA VAL A 223 10.65 2.73 4.66
C VAL A 223 9.76 1.94 3.72
N GLY A 224 10.28 1.72 2.50
CA GLY A 224 9.75 0.74 1.54
C GLY A 224 10.70 -0.44 1.40
N ILE A 225 10.16 -1.65 1.21
CA ILE A 225 10.93 -2.88 0.97
C ILE A 225 10.30 -3.73 -0.13
N THR A 226 11.13 -4.29 -1.01
CA THR A 226 10.72 -5.29 -2.00
C THR A 226 11.79 -6.36 -2.17
N GLN A 227 11.40 -7.56 -2.56
CA GLN A 227 12.33 -8.58 -3.04
C GLN A 227 12.55 -8.41 -4.55
N LEU A 228 13.80 -8.43 -4.98
CA LEU A 228 14.21 -8.37 -6.38
C LEU A 228 14.18 -9.75 -7.03
N GLN A 229 14.23 -9.80 -8.36
CA GLN A 229 14.20 -11.06 -9.12
C GLN A 229 15.35 -12.01 -8.77
N ASP A 230 16.50 -11.49 -8.35
CA ASP A 230 17.65 -12.26 -7.85
C ASP A 230 17.54 -12.68 -6.38
N GLU A 231 16.35 -12.50 -5.81
CA GLU A 231 15.96 -12.83 -4.44
C GLU A 231 16.58 -11.95 -3.34
N THR A 232 17.45 -11.00 -3.66
CA THR A 232 17.90 -9.97 -2.71
C THR A 232 16.79 -8.96 -2.43
N PHE A 233 16.96 -8.11 -1.40
CA PHE A 233 15.99 -7.08 -1.04
C PHE A 233 16.52 -5.71 -1.37
N LEU A 234 15.67 -4.90 -2.00
CA LEU A 234 15.85 -3.45 -2.11
C LEU A 234 15.03 -2.77 -1.02
N VAL A 235 15.64 -1.82 -0.34
CA VAL A 235 15.02 -0.99 0.68
C VAL A 235 15.24 0.47 0.32
N VAL A 236 14.20 1.29 0.45
CA VAL A 236 14.27 2.74 0.31
C VAL A 236 13.89 3.39 1.63
N THR A 237 14.62 4.43 2.04
CA THR A 237 14.23 5.28 3.17
C THR A 237 14.06 6.72 2.72
N ALA A 238 13.04 7.41 3.22
CA ALA A 238 12.78 8.83 2.94
C ALA A 238 13.04 9.69 4.17
N ARG A 239 13.78 10.79 4.01
CA ARG A 239 14.03 11.74 5.11
C ARG A 239 12.78 12.57 5.45
N SER A 240 12.87 13.46 6.44
CA SER A 240 11.84 14.49 6.65
C SER A 240 11.58 15.29 5.37
N GLY A 241 10.32 15.31 4.91
CA GLY A 241 9.89 15.91 3.64
C GLY A 241 10.19 15.07 2.40
N ALA A 242 10.73 13.86 2.53
CA ALA A 242 11.04 12.93 1.44
C ALA A 242 11.95 13.46 0.30
N ASN A 243 12.50 14.66 0.41
CA ASN A 243 13.32 15.32 -0.63
C ASN A 243 14.65 14.60 -0.97
N THR A 244 15.05 13.63 -0.14
CA THR A 244 16.17 12.73 -0.38
C THR A 244 15.76 11.32 0.01
N LEU A 245 16.02 10.37 -0.88
CA LEU A 245 15.81 8.95 -0.70
C LEU A 245 17.16 8.23 -0.63
N GLU A 246 17.30 7.31 0.31
CA GLU A 246 18.48 6.45 0.40
C GLU A 246 18.09 5.01 0.06
N PHE A 247 18.82 4.37 -0.84
CA PHE A 247 18.57 3.00 -1.27
C PHE A 247 19.62 2.05 -0.71
N TYR A 248 19.15 0.90 -0.25
CA TYR A 248 19.95 -0.15 0.36
C TYR A 248 19.61 -1.50 -0.25
N ARG A 249 20.62 -2.34 -0.41
CA ARG A 249 20.45 -3.67 -0.97
C ARG A 249 21.01 -4.76 -0.05
N SER A 250 20.23 -5.82 0.17
CA SER A 250 20.70 -6.97 0.92
C SER A 250 21.71 -7.79 0.11
N ASN A 251 22.64 -8.46 0.80
CA ASN A 251 23.56 -9.43 0.19
C ASN A 251 22.98 -10.85 0.10
N SER A 252 21.71 -11.05 0.50
CA SER A 252 21.12 -12.37 0.71
C SER A 252 19.59 -12.33 0.62
N ALA A 253 18.99 -13.45 0.21
CA ALA A 253 17.55 -13.69 0.20
C ALA A 253 16.96 -14.02 1.58
N TYR A 254 17.79 -14.22 2.60
CA TYR A 254 17.38 -14.73 3.91
C TYR A 254 17.68 -13.72 5.01
N LEU A 255 16.73 -12.84 5.31
CA LEU A 255 16.91 -11.81 6.35
C LEU A 255 17.00 -12.40 7.77
N ASN A 256 16.63 -13.66 7.99
CA ASN A 256 16.79 -14.33 9.29
C ASN A 256 18.24 -14.75 9.58
N GLN A 257 19.15 -14.67 8.61
CA GLN A 257 20.54 -15.05 8.79
C GLN A 257 21.36 -13.90 9.40
N PRO A 258 22.22 -14.17 10.40
CA PRO A 258 23.06 -13.14 11.02
C PRO A 258 24.15 -12.60 10.08
N THR A 259 24.45 -13.31 8.99
CA THR A 259 25.38 -12.88 7.94
C THR A 259 24.76 -11.94 6.92
N THR A 260 23.44 -11.77 6.95
CA THR A 260 22.75 -10.88 6.03
C THR A 260 23.01 -9.44 6.42
N THR A 261 23.46 -8.65 5.45
CA THR A 261 23.74 -7.22 5.62
C THR A 261 23.08 -6.45 4.48
N PHE A 262 22.87 -5.15 4.72
CA PHE A 262 22.44 -4.21 3.70
C PHE A 262 23.60 -3.26 3.38
N SER A 263 23.83 -3.05 2.09
CA SER A 263 24.81 -2.09 1.59
C SER A 263 24.07 -0.91 0.96
N PHE A 264 24.53 0.31 1.24
CA PHE A 264 24.08 1.50 0.55
C PHE A 264 24.38 1.36 -0.95
N VAL A 265 23.39 1.62 -1.80
CA VAL A 265 23.53 1.55 -3.26
C VAL A 265 23.37 2.91 -3.92
N ASP A 266 22.45 3.76 -3.45
CA ASP A 266 22.22 5.06 -4.07
C ASP A 266 21.59 6.09 -3.11
N SER A 267 21.76 7.37 -3.44
CA SER A 267 21.04 8.51 -2.85
C SER A 267 20.41 9.31 -3.97
N TRP A 268 19.09 9.41 -3.94
CA TRP A 268 18.30 10.14 -4.93
C TRP A 268 17.72 11.41 -4.32
N HIS A 269 17.73 12.51 -5.05
CA HIS A 269 17.19 13.80 -4.65
C HIS A 269 15.99 14.21 -5.52
N GLU A 270 15.06 14.99 -4.96
CA GLU A 270 13.87 15.48 -5.68
C GLU A 270 14.18 16.20 -7.00
N SER A 271 15.33 16.86 -7.08
CA SER A 271 15.81 17.55 -8.28
C SER A 271 16.20 16.60 -9.43
N GLU A 272 16.31 15.30 -9.13
CA GLU A 272 16.59 14.21 -10.07
C GLU A 272 15.31 13.57 -10.60
N LEU A 273 14.13 14.09 -10.25
CA LEU A 273 12.86 13.65 -10.82
C LEU A 273 12.89 13.78 -12.34
N GLN A 274 12.79 12.62 -13.01
CA GLN A 274 12.80 12.55 -14.46
C GLN A 274 11.44 12.97 -15.02
N GLN A 275 11.38 12.96 -16.36
CA GLN A 275 10.18 13.33 -17.11
C GLN A 275 8.92 12.65 -16.57
N SER A 276 8.02 13.47 -16.04
CA SER A 276 6.69 13.04 -15.66
C SER A 276 5.88 12.71 -16.90
N THR A 277 5.37 11.48 -16.97
CA THR A 277 4.49 11.05 -18.10
C THR A 277 3.08 11.61 -17.99
N ILE A 278 2.73 12.18 -16.83
CA ILE A 278 1.44 12.81 -16.55
C ILE A 278 1.52 14.34 -16.48
N ASN A 279 2.66 14.93 -16.85
CA ASN A 279 2.92 16.37 -16.79
C ASN A 279 2.72 16.98 -15.38
N ASP A 280 3.01 16.20 -14.34
CA ASP A 280 3.04 16.65 -12.94
C ASP A 280 4.44 16.44 -12.36
N TRP A 281 5.06 17.53 -11.92
CA TRP A 281 6.43 17.58 -11.43
C TRP A 281 6.50 17.76 -9.91
N GLU A 282 5.35 17.81 -9.24
CA GLU A 282 5.29 17.85 -7.78
C GLU A 282 5.86 16.54 -7.21
N PHE A 283 6.80 16.69 -6.28
CA PHE A 283 7.27 15.63 -5.42
C PHE A 283 6.83 15.98 -3.99
N GLY A 284 5.88 15.23 -3.45
CA GLY A 284 5.28 15.52 -2.15
C GLY A 284 6.17 15.19 -0.95
N ASP A 285 5.79 15.73 0.20
CA ASP A 285 6.36 15.39 1.51
C ASP A 285 5.81 14.03 1.98
N TYR A 286 6.36 12.92 1.47
CA TYR A 286 5.80 11.59 1.73
C TYR A 286 6.10 11.06 3.14
N GLN A 287 5.07 10.86 3.96
CA GLN A 287 5.17 10.10 5.22
C GLN A 287 5.24 8.58 5.01
N SER A 288 4.82 8.11 3.83
CA SER A 288 4.83 6.69 3.48
C SER A 288 5.28 6.52 2.04
N LEU A 289 6.33 5.71 1.85
CA LEU A 289 6.82 5.25 0.55
C LEU A 289 6.82 3.73 0.51
N GLN A 290 6.17 3.15 -0.49
CA GLN A 290 5.97 1.71 -0.58
C GLN A 290 6.21 1.18 -1.99
N PHE A 291 7.02 0.14 -2.12
CA PHE A 291 7.25 -0.52 -3.39
C PHE A 291 6.04 -1.34 -3.84
N ILE A 292 5.74 -1.29 -5.14
CA ILE A 292 4.74 -2.12 -5.81
C ILE A 292 5.42 -2.80 -7.00
N THR A 293 5.27 -4.11 -7.12
CA THR A 293 5.84 -4.88 -8.24
C THR A 293 4.75 -5.21 -9.24
N GLN A 294 4.97 -4.89 -10.51
CA GLN A 294 4.12 -5.34 -11.61
C GLN A 294 4.45 -6.80 -11.98
N CYS A 295 3.50 -7.53 -12.55
CA CYS A 295 3.70 -8.95 -12.86
C CYS A 295 4.75 -9.23 -13.95
N ASP A 296 5.17 -8.21 -14.71
CA ASP A 296 6.30 -8.27 -15.63
C ASP A 296 7.67 -7.99 -14.97
N GLY A 297 7.69 -7.74 -13.66
CA GLY A 297 8.88 -7.40 -12.88
C GLY A 297 9.19 -5.91 -12.78
N SER A 298 8.46 -5.03 -13.50
CA SER A 298 8.63 -3.58 -13.38
C SER A 298 8.36 -3.13 -11.94
N LEU A 299 9.26 -2.30 -11.41
CA LEU A 299 9.14 -1.78 -10.04
C LEU A 299 8.57 -0.36 -10.01
N PHE A 300 7.69 -0.13 -9.04
CA PHE A 300 7.08 1.17 -8.80
C PHE A 300 7.22 1.55 -7.33
N LEU A 301 7.25 2.85 -7.05
CA LEU A 301 7.25 3.41 -5.70
C LEU A 301 6.01 4.29 -5.55
N ALA A 302 5.15 3.94 -4.60
CA ALA A 302 3.96 4.69 -4.26
C ALA A 302 4.22 5.57 -3.04
N GLY A 303 3.86 6.84 -3.12
CA GLY A 303 3.98 7.81 -2.04
C GLY A 303 2.65 8.41 -1.66
N THR A 304 2.34 8.49 -0.36
CA THR A 304 1.16 9.19 0.15
C THR A 304 1.55 10.49 0.82
N HIS A 305 0.83 11.57 0.53
CA HIS A 305 1.07 12.89 1.12
C HIS A 305 -0.20 13.75 1.10
N MET A 306 -0.13 14.91 1.73
CA MET A 306 -1.10 16.00 1.59
C MET A 306 -0.37 17.21 1.00
N ASN A 307 -0.98 17.91 0.03
CA ASN A 307 -0.33 19.01 -0.67
C ASN A 307 -0.22 20.33 0.13
N THR A 308 -0.69 20.36 1.38
CA THR A 308 -0.58 21.52 2.29
C THR A 308 -0.43 21.04 3.73
N SER A 309 0.14 21.88 4.61
CA SER A 309 0.46 21.51 5.99
C SER A 309 -0.77 21.22 6.87
N VAL A 310 -0.67 20.14 7.67
CA VAL A 310 -1.65 19.66 8.68
C VAL A 310 -2.19 20.77 9.59
N VAL A 311 -1.40 21.81 9.88
CA VAL A 311 -1.72 22.84 10.89
C VAL A 311 -2.98 23.66 10.57
N ILE A 312 -3.42 23.71 9.31
CA ILE A 312 -4.59 24.52 8.91
C ILE A 312 -5.79 23.65 8.51
N GLY A 313 -5.66 22.30 8.49
CA GLY A 313 -6.77 21.40 8.13
C GLY A 313 -7.37 21.67 6.74
N ILE A 314 -6.60 22.34 5.89
CA ILE A 314 -6.84 22.57 4.47
C ILE A 314 -5.78 21.75 3.76
N GLY A 315 -6.21 20.93 2.80
CA GLY A 315 -5.31 20.10 2.01
C GLY A 315 -6.04 18.99 1.29
N GLN A 316 -5.38 18.49 0.26
CA GLN A 316 -5.84 17.40 -0.57
C GLN A 316 -4.89 16.24 -0.36
N ASP A 317 -5.45 15.07 -0.11
CA ASP A 317 -4.75 13.83 0.17
C ASP A 317 -4.48 13.09 -1.15
N TRP A 318 -3.21 12.78 -1.42
CA TRP A 318 -2.78 12.25 -2.70
C TRP A 318 -1.99 10.95 -2.57
N LEU A 319 -2.17 10.09 -3.55
CA LEU A 319 -1.29 8.98 -3.86
C LEU A 319 -0.55 9.30 -5.16
N ASP A 320 0.76 9.37 -5.08
CA ASP A 320 1.66 9.50 -6.21
C ASP A 320 2.32 8.17 -6.54
N LEU A 321 2.52 7.90 -7.82
CA LEU A 321 3.16 6.69 -8.30
C LEU A 321 4.35 7.03 -9.19
N PHE A 322 5.50 6.49 -8.83
CA PHE A 322 6.75 6.62 -9.56
C PHE A 322 7.15 5.28 -10.15
N LYS A 323 7.53 5.26 -11.43
CA LYS A 323 8.25 4.13 -12.00
C LYS A 323 9.71 4.21 -11.56
N VAL A 324 10.24 3.10 -11.08
CA VAL A 324 11.65 2.95 -10.66
C VAL A 324 12.42 2.32 -11.80
N THR A 325 13.50 2.96 -12.23
CA THR A 325 14.36 2.48 -13.33
C THR A 325 15.83 2.67 -12.98
N ASP A 326 16.71 1.88 -13.60
CA ASP A 326 18.15 2.08 -13.49
C ASP A 326 18.67 2.83 -14.73
N SER A 327 19.53 3.81 -14.50
CA SER A 327 20.29 4.47 -15.55
C SER A 327 21.76 4.53 -15.14
N ALA A 328 22.56 3.62 -15.70
CA ALA A 328 23.99 3.52 -15.43
C ALA A 328 24.35 3.24 -13.96
N GLY A 329 23.55 2.41 -13.28
CA GLY A 329 23.74 2.04 -11.88
C GLY A 329 23.17 3.06 -10.88
N GLN A 330 22.41 4.05 -11.36
CA GLN A 330 21.69 5.02 -10.55
C GLN A 330 20.20 4.79 -10.65
N ILE A 331 19.50 4.90 -9.52
CA ILE A 331 18.06 4.75 -9.45
C ILE A 331 17.42 6.06 -9.90
N MET A 332 16.51 5.95 -10.87
CA MET A 332 15.75 7.05 -11.40
C MET A 332 14.26 6.86 -11.15
N LEU A 333 13.59 7.96 -10.80
CA LEU A 333 12.15 8.01 -10.60
C LEU A 333 11.48 8.86 -11.68
N SER A 334 10.41 8.33 -12.27
CA SER A 334 9.52 9.06 -13.19
C SER A 334 8.08 8.97 -12.68
N LYS A 335 7.39 10.11 -12.54
CA LYS A 335 5.97 10.11 -12.11
C LYS A 335 5.09 9.57 -13.24
N VAL A 336 4.26 8.56 -12.92
CA VAL A 336 3.46 7.82 -13.91
C VAL A 336 1.97 7.74 -13.59
N ALA A 337 1.58 8.01 -12.35
CA ALA A 337 0.18 8.20 -11.98
C ALA A 337 0.08 9.09 -10.73
N LYS A 338 -1.08 9.70 -10.55
CA LYS A 338 -1.45 10.47 -9.37
C LYS A 338 -2.95 10.33 -9.15
N ARG A 339 -3.36 10.14 -7.89
CA ARG A 339 -4.77 10.00 -7.52
C ARG A 339 -5.08 10.83 -6.28
N HIS A 340 -6.09 11.68 -6.38
CA HIS A 340 -6.68 12.34 -5.23
C HIS A 340 -7.56 11.33 -4.49
N LEU A 341 -7.34 11.19 -3.19
CA LEU A 341 -8.04 10.26 -2.31
C LEU A 341 -8.72 11.07 -1.20
N TYR A 342 -10.03 11.26 -1.31
CA TYR A 342 -10.79 12.04 -0.34
C TYR A 342 -10.85 11.32 0.99
N CYS A 343 -10.11 11.86 1.96
CA CYS A 343 -10.11 11.35 3.33
C CYS A 343 -11.35 11.75 4.13
N GLY A 344 -12.37 12.36 3.54
CA GLY A 344 -13.60 12.68 4.22
C GLY A 344 -14.81 12.69 3.32
N TYR A 345 -15.98 12.68 3.94
CA TYR A 345 -17.25 12.79 3.23
C TYR A 345 -17.78 14.22 3.37
N PRO A 346 -18.06 14.95 2.28
CA PRO A 346 -18.96 16.07 2.38
C PRO A 346 -20.27 15.55 3.00
N SER A 347 -20.74 16.10 4.10
CA SER A 347 -22.03 15.71 4.68
C SER A 347 -22.72 16.98 5.16
N PRO A 348 -23.89 17.33 4.60
CA PRO A 348 -24.62 18.52 5.00
C PRO A 348 -24.84 18.55 6.52
N GLY A 349 -24.42 19.64 7.17
CA GLY A 349 -24.60 19.85 8.61
C GLY A 349 -23.48 19.33 9.52
N TYR A 350 -22.41 18.76 8.96
CA TYR A 350 -21.22 18.33 9.71
C TYR A 350 -20.01 19.18 9.32
N SER A 351 -19.17 19.52 10.30
CA SER A 351 -17.91 20.22 10.02
C SER A 351 -16.94 19.27 9.31
N THR A 352 -16.05 19.83 8.48
CA THR A 352 -15.04 19.07 7.73
C THR A 352 -14.26 18.11 8.63
N GLY A 353 -13.83 18.56 9.81
CA GLY A 353 -13.10 17.71 10.77
C GLY A 353 -13.89 16.51 11.31
N THR A 354 -15.22 16.61 11.44
CA THR A 354 -16.04 15.46 11.89
C THR A 354 -16.24 14.38 10.83
N ASN A 355 -16.12 14.75 9.55
CA ASN A 355 -16.27 13.81 8.44
C ASN A 355 -14.94 13.38 7.82
N THR A 356 -13.81 13.92 8.27
CA THR A 356 -12.49 13.44 7.89
C THR A 356 -12.18 12.16 8.67
N HIS A 357 -11.85 11.10 7.97
CA HIS A 357 -11.54 9.77 8.48
C HIS A 357 -10.08 9.37 8.29
N CYS A 358 -9.31 10.05 7.45
CA CYS A 358 -7.87 9.84 7.34
C CYS A 358 -7.09 11.12 7.10
N ASN A 359 -5.77 11.01 7.08
CA ASN A 359 -4.84 12.02 6.61
C ASN A 359 -3.62 11.27 6.02
N LEU A 360 -3.39 11.42 4.71
CA LEU A 360 -2.29 10.76 3.99
C LEU A 360 -0.91 11.39 4.26
N ASP A 361 -0.88 12.54 4.94
CA ASP A 361 0.31 13.14 5.58
C ASP A 361 0.44 12.74 7.06
N ALA A 362 -0.36 11.78 7.54
CA ALA A 362 -0.13 11.11 8.82
C ALA A 362 0.35 9.68 8.58
N ALA A 363 -0.57 8.78 8.20
CA ALA A 363 -0.22 7.39 7.93
C ALA A 363 -0.97 6.87 6.72
N GLY A 364 -0.20 6.58 5.66
CA GLY A 364 -0.67 5.88 4.47
C GLY A 364 -0.01 4.51 4.32
N GLY A 365 -0.64 3.65 3.52
CA GLY A 365 0.02 2.45 3.03
C GLY A 365 -0.74 1.73 1.94
N VAL A 366 -0.06 0.83 1.25
CA VAL A 366 -0.62 0.07 0.13
C VAL A 366 -0.60 -1.43 0.40
N TYR A 367 -1.52 -2.12 -0.25
CA TYR A 367 -1.67 -3.56 -0.14
C TYR A 367 -2.15 -4.13 -1.48
N VAL A 368 -1.66 -5.31 -1.85
CA VAL A 368 -2.13 -6.03 -3.04
C VAL A 368 -2.93 -7.22 -2.57
N ASP A 369 -4.23 -7.20 -2.87
CA ASP A 369 -5.19 -8.14 -2.33
C ASP A 369 -5.10 -9.54 -2.96
N THR A 370 -5.94 -10.47 -2.48
CA THR A 370 -5.95 -11.84 -3.00
C THR A 370 -6.48 -12.01 -4.41
N ASN A 371 -6.89 -10.94 -5.07
CA ASN A 371 -7.30 -10.89 -6.46
C ASN A 371 -6.35 -10.02 -7.32
N GLY A 372 -5.20 -9.61 -6.76
CA GLY A 372 -4.22 -8.78 -7.47
C GLY A 372 -4.67 -7.33 -7.64
N LYS A 373 -5.57 -6.83 -6.78
CA LYS A 373 -6.04 -5.46 -6.80
C LYS A 373 -5.33 -4.61 -5.76
N LEU A 374 -5.04 -3.38 -6.16
CA LEU A 374 -4.48 -2.37 -5.26
C LEU A 374 -5.53 -1.92 -4.25
N ILE A 375 -5.12 -1.91 -2.99
CA ILE A 375 -5.81 -1.29 -1.88
C ILE A 375 -4.85 -0.26 -1.26
N VAL A 376 -5.38 0.89 -0.91
CA VAL A 376 -4.66 1.95 -0.21
C VAL A 376 -5.38 2.25 1.09
N TYR A 377 -4.63 2.38 2.17
CA TYR A 377 -5.12 2.73 3.48
C TYR A 377 -4.65 4.14 3.83
N GLY A 378 -5.54 4.91 4.45
CA GLY A 378 -5.18 6.14 5.14
C GLY A 378 -5.69 6.07 6.58
N VAL A 379 -4.92 6.57 7.53
CA VAL A 379 -5.31 6.69 8.94
C VAL A 379 -5.33 8.16 9.32
N GLU A 380 -6.20 8.54 10.24
CA GLU A 380 -6.18 9.90 10.78
C GLU A 380 -4.88 10.20 11.56
N HIS A 381 -4.66 11.47 11.90
CA HIS A 381 -3.54 11.89 12.71
C HIS A 381 -3.67 11.43 14.19
N ASP A 382 -4.89 11.41 14.72
CA ASP A 382 -5.18 11.24 16.16
C ASP A 382 -6.00 9.98 16.50
N ASN A 383 -6.66 9.99 17.66
CA ASN A 383 -7.69 9.03 18.06
C ASN A 383 -9.05 9.74 18.17
N SER A 384 -9.43 10.51 17.15
CA SER A 384 -10.59 11.43 17.21
C SER A 384 -11.92 10.78 16.80
N GLY A 385 -11.91 9.48 16.52
CA GLY A 385 -13.11 8.71 16.26
C GLY A 385 -14.05 8.59 17.47
N PRO A 386 -15.30 8.15 17.25
CA PRO A 386 -16.26 7.87 18.33
C PRO A 386 -15.64 6.94 19.38
N SER A 387 -15.85 7.25 20.66
CA SER A 387 -15.26 6.50 21.78
C SER A 387 -13.73 6.44 21.77
N SER A 388 -13.07 7.51 21.29
CA SER A 388 -11.61 7.60 21.17
C SER A 388 -10.99 6.50 20.31
N THR A 389 -11.72 6.09 19.27
CA THR A 389 -11.22 5.14 18.27
C THR A 389 -10.37 5.83 17.23
N VAL A 390 -9.57 5.05 16.51
CA VAL A 390 -8.85 5.52 15.33
C VAL A 390 -9.75 5.41 14.13
N LYS A 391 -9.89 6.50 13.37
CA LYS A 391 -10.51 6.53 12.04
C LYS A 391 -9.48 6.18 10.98
N MET A 392 -9.92 5.44 9.97
CA MET A 392 -9.14 5.14 8.79
C MET A 392 -10.06 4.96 7.58
N MET A 393 -9.50 4.86 6.38
CA MET A 393 -10.22 4.57 5.16
C MET A 393 -9.50 3.51 4.34
N GLU A 394 -10.28 2.68 3.64
CA GLU A 394 -9.81 1.73 2.64
C GLU A 394 -10.21 2.21 1.24
N PHE A 395 -9.26 2.67 0.45
CA PHE A 395 -9.43 2.98 -0.96
C PHE A 395 -9.10 1.75 -1.79
N ARG A 396 -9.93 1.47 -2.79
CA ARG A 396 -9.87 0.24 -3.58
C ARG A 396 -10.35 0.50 -4.99
N SER A 397 -10.15 -0.46 -5.89
CA SER A 397 -10.67 -0.35 -7.25
C SER A 397 -12.19 -0.11 -7.28
N ILE A 398 -12.65 0.69 -8.24
CA ILE A 398 -14.08 0.94 -8.53
C ILE A 398 -14.82 -0.39 -8.75
N PHE A 399 -14.20 -1.33 -9.47
CA PHE A 399 -14.72 -2.69 -9.69
C PHE A 399 -13.81 -3.71 -8.99
N PRO A 400 -13.96 -3.90 -7.67
CA PRO A 400 -12.99 -4.66 -6.88
C PRO A 400 -12.89 -6.11 -7.33
N ASN A 401 -14.02 -6.74 -7.70
CA ASN A 401 -14.07 -8.17 -8.07
C ASN A 401 -14.94 -8.39 -9.31
N SER A 402 -14.63 -7.73 -10.44
CA SER A 402 -15.46 -7.72 -11.66
C SER A 402 -15.88 -9.10 -12.19
N SER A 403 -15.07 -10.13 -11.95
CA SER A 403 -15.42 -11.52 -12.29
C SER A 403 -16.31 -12.21 -11.26
N GLN A 404 -16.05 -12.01 -9.96
CA GLN A 404 -16.77 -12.72 -8.89
C GLN A 404 -18.15 -12.12 -8.62
N CYS A 405 -18.29 -10.78 -8.67
CA CYS A 405 -19.57 -10.11 -8.44
C CYS A 405 -20.64 -10.44 -9.48
N MET A 406 -20.23 -10.99 -10.63
CA MET A 406 -21.14 -11.50 -11.65
C MET A 406 -21.67 -12.91 -11.36
N SER A 407 -21.10 -13.61 -10.38
CA SER A 407 -21.42 -15.01 -10.04
C SER A 407 -21.88 -15.22 -8.59
N ASP A 408 -21.54 -14.32 -7.67
CA ASP A 408 -21.86 -14.43 -6.25
C ASP A 408 -22.51 -13.14 -5.75
N ILE A 409 -23.72 -13.27 -5.19
CA ILE A 409 -24.47 -12.13 -4.64
C ILE A 409 -23.74 -11.50 -3.45
N GLN A 410 -22.94 -12.26 -2.70
CA GLN A 410 -22.15 -11.72 -1.58
C GLN A 410 -21.03 -10.77 -2.06
N GLN A 411 -20.70 -10.81 -3.34
CA GLN A 411 -19.73 -9.91 -3.98
C GLN A 411 -20.43 -8.76 -4.74
N ALA A 412 -21.77 -8.74 -4.76
CA ALA A 412 -22.52 -7.71 -5.46
C ALA A 412 -22.50 -6.38 -4.73
N PHE A 413 -22.54 -5.30 -5.50
CA PHE A 413 -22.59 -3.96 -4.97
C PHE A 413 -23.38 -3.02 -5.89
N ILE A 414 -23.84 -1.92 -5.30
CA ILE A 414 -24.26 -0.72 -6.01
C ILE A 414 -23.64 0.49 -5.33
N GLU A 415 -23.11 1.40 -6.14
CA GLU A 415 -22.53 2.66 -5.70
C GLU A 415 -23.36 3.80 -6.26
N LEU A 416 -23.74 4.73 -5.40
CA LEU A 416 -24.53 5.91 -5.73
C LEU A 416 -23.63 7.14 -5.66
N TYR A 417 -23.77 8.09 -6.58
CA TYR A 417 -23.02 9.34 -6.61
C TYR A 417 -23.96 10.54 -6.60
N ASP A 418 -23.59 11.60 -5.87
CA ASP A 418 -24.33 12.87 -5.83
C ASP A 418 -24.31 13.52 -7.21
N ASP A 419 -23.15 13.55 -7.87
CA ASP A 419 -22.97 14.15 -9.19
C ASP A 419 -23.02 13.13 -10.34
N SER A 420 -23.46 13.63 -11.49
CA SER A 420 -23.75 12.82 -12.68
C SER A 420 -22.52 12.28 -13.42
N ASP A 421 -21.33 12.79 -13.09
CA ASP A 421 -20.03 12.42 -13.65
C ASP A 421 -19.22 11.51 -12.71
N PHE A 422 -19.89 10.91 -11.71
CA PHE A 422 -19.28 10.06 -10.68
C PHE A 422 -18.27 10.79 -9.79
N SER A 423 -18.48 12.09 -9.57
CA SER A 423 -17.72 12.91 -8.63
C SER A 423 -18.54 13.25 -7.37
N ASP A 424 -17.96 14.11 -6.53
CA ASP A 424 -18.46 14.48 -5.21
C ASP A 424 -18.72 13.24 -4.33
N ARG A 425 -19.85 13.17 -3.62
CA ARG A 425 -20.08 12.13 -2.62
C ARG A 425 -20.46 10.81 -3.26
N GLY A 426 -19.82 9.73 -2.82
CA GLY A 426 -20.19 8.36 -3.16
C GLY A 426 -20.75 7.58 -1.96
N LEU A 427 -21.84 6.83 -2.15
CA LEU A 427 -22.36 5.87 -1.18
C LEU A 427 -22.22 4.44 -1.72
N MET A 428 -21.34 3.65 -1.11
CA MET A 428 -21.19 2.23 -1.41
C MET A 428 -22.21 1.39 -0.64
N ILE A 429 -22.88 0.49 -1.35
CA ILE A 429 -23.85 -0.46 -0.81
C ILE A 429 -23.46 -1.86 -1.26
N ASP A 430 -22.76 -2.56 -0.37
CA ASP A 430 -22.39 -3.95 -0.56
C ASP A 430 -23.52 -4.88 -0.11
N TYR A 431 -23.87 -5.89 -0.91
CA TYR A 431 -24.92 -6.83 -0.55
C TYR A 431 -24.64 -7.53 0.79
N ALA A 432 -23.39 -7.97 0.98
CA ALA A 432 -22.96 -8.66 2.18
C ALA A 432 -23.06 -7.79 3.46
N ASP A 433 -23.15 -6.46 3.32
CA ASP A 433 -23.36 -5.53 4.43
C ASP A 433 -24.75 -4.86 4.42
N TYR A 434 -25.62 -5.24 3.49
CA TYR A 434 -26.88 -4.56 3.24
C TYR A 434 -27.76 -4.44 4.50
N GLY A 435 -27.77 -5.48 5.34
CA GLY A 435 -28.54 -5.47 6.60
C GLY A 435 -27.99 -4.55 7.70
N LYS A 436 -26.75 -4.05 7.57
CA LYS A 436 -26.07 -3.25 8.61
C LYS A 436 -26.46 -1.76 8.58
N ARG A 437 -27.18 -1.31 7.55
CA ARG A 437 -27.66 0.09 7.39
C ARG A 437 -29.12 0.14 6.95
N ARG A 438 -29.73 1.32 7.09
CA ARG A 438 -31.13 1.56 6.72
C ARG A 438 -31.27 2.02 5.27
N TYR A 439 -31.00 1.12 4.33
CA TYR A 439 -31.13 1.43 2.90
C TYR A 439 -32.59 1.54 2.41
N ASP A 440 -33.56 1.29 3.29
CA ASP A 440 -34.96 1.68 3.11
C ASP A 440 -35.20 3.19 3.26
N ASP A 441 -34.23 3.97 3.74
CA ASP A 441 -34.33 5.43 3.88
C ASP A 441 -32.94 6.07 3.87
N LEU A 442 -32.49 6.45 2.67
CA LEU A 442 -31.16 7.05 2.45
C LEU A 442 -30.99 8.41 3.13
N LYS A 443 -32.06 9.09 3.57
CA LYS A 443 -31.92 10.33 4.36
C LYS A 443 -31.24 10.05 5.70
N LYS A 444 -31.33 8.82 6.21
CA LYS A 444 -30.64 8.39 7.43
C LYS A 444 -29.29 7.72 7.17
N VAL A 445 -28.91 7.55 5.90
CA VAL A 445 -27.59 7.07 5.49
C VAL A 445 -26.83 8.27 4.91
N GLU A 446 -26.08 8.98 5.75
CA GLU A 446 -25.20 10.08 5.33
C GLU A 446 -25.94 11.24 4.62
N GLY A 447 -27.26 11.36 4.84
CA GLY A 447 -28.09 12.37 4.17
C GLY A 447 -28.18 12.21 2.65
N PHE A 448 -28.06 10.98 2.14
CA PHE A 448 -27.99 10.67 0.70
C PHE A 448 -29.35 10.58 -0.01
N GLY A 449 -30.46 10.83 0.69
CA GLY A 449 -31.79 10.78 0.09
C GLY A 449 -32.03 11.92 -0.90
N ASP A 450 -32.56 11.58 -2.08
CA ASP A 450 -32.86 12.52 -3.17
C ASP A 450 -31.60 13.23 -3.71
N LYS A 451 -30.47 12.49 -3.71
CA LYS A 451 -29.14 12.99 -4.13
C LYS A 451 -28.52 12.25 -5.30
N THR A 452 -28.94 11.03 -5.56
CA THR A 452 -28.22 10.21 -6.55
C THR A 452 -28.44 10.72 -7.98
N SER A 453 -27.37 11.15 -8.64
CA SER A 453 -27.34 11.48 -10.07
C SER A 453 -26.57 10.50 -10.94
N ALA A 454 -25.71 9.64 -10.37
CA ALA A 454 -25.09 8.55 -11.12
C ALA A 454 -24.95 7.28 -10.28
N VAL A 455 -24.87 6.13 -10.95
CA VAL A 455 -24.73 4.84 -10.29
C VAL A 455 -23.72 3.94 -10.99
N ARG A 456 -22.99 3.14 -10.22
CA ARG A 456 -22.20 2.00 -10.70
C ARG A 456 -22.70 0.74 -10.01
N TRP A 457 -22.68 -0.39 -10.69
CA TRP A 457 -23.13 -1.63 -10.09
C TRP A 457 -22.37 -2.84 -10.61
N CYS A 458 -22.38 -3.88 -9.80
CA CYS A 458 -22.13 -5.25 -10.24
C CYS A 458 -23.07 -6.19 -9.49
N VAL A 459 -23.94 -6.86 -10.23
CA VAL A 459 -25.03 -7.70 -9.71
C VAL A 459 -25.10 -8.99 -10.53
N PRO A 460 -25.05 -10.17 -9.90
CA PRO A 460 -25.03 -11.44 -10.62
C PRO A 460 -26.37 -11.74 -11.30
N SER A 461 -26.35 -12.72 -12.20
CA SER A 461 -27.57 -13.24 -12.82
C SER A 461 -28.58 -13.72 -11.76
N GLY A 462 -29.87 -13.61 -12.07
CA GLY A 462 -30.98 -13.92 -11.14
C GLY A 462 -31.24 -12.87 -10.07
N TRP A 463 -30.43 -11.81 -9.99
CA TRP A 463 -30.59 -10.70 -9.05
C TRP A 463 -30.72 -9.35 -9.76
N ARG A 464 -31.30 -8.37 -9.06
CA ARG A 464 -31.41 -6.95 -9.45
C ARG A 464 -31.04 -6.06 -8.28
N ALA A 465 -30.26 -5.01 -8.52
CA ALA A 465 -30.22 -3.86 -7.62
C ALA A 465 -31.29 -2.88 -8.06
N ARG A 466 -32.17 -2.47 -7.14
CA ARG A 466 -33.24 -1.51 -7.42
C ARG A 466 -33.06 -0.25 -6.61
N ILE A 467 -33.17 0.89 -7.27
CA ILE A 467 -33.23 2.21 -6.63
C ILE A 467 -34.66 2.75 -6.75
N TYR A 468 -35.17 3.34 -5.67
CA TYR A 468 -36.55 3.77 -5.52
C TYR A 468 -36.64 5.27 -5.30
N GLN A 469 -37.70 5.87 -5.86
CA GLN A 469 -37.96 7.30 -5.75
C GLN A 469 -38.31 7.73 -4.31
N HIS A 470 -38.89 6.83 -3.52
CA HIS A 470 -39.29 7.13 -2.14
C HIS A 470 -38.58 6.20 -1.16
N ASP A 471 -38.64 6.58 0.11
CA ASP A 471 -38.28 5.69 1.22
C ASP A 471 -39.18 4.44 1.23
N THR A 472 -38.85 3.47 2.09
CA THR A 472 -39.57 2.21 2.29
C THR A 472 -39.85 1.42 1.00
N PHE A 473 -38.99 1.62 -0.01
CA PHE A 473 -39.08 1.02 -1.34
C PHE A 473 -40.36 1.41 -2.11
N GLY A 474 -40.84 2.64 -1.91
CA GLY A 474 -42.00 3.20 -2.59
C GLY A 474 -41.70 3.97 -3.89
N GLY A 475 -42.76 4.34 -4.61
CA GLY A 475 -42.68 5.17 -5.81
C GLY A 475 -42.18 4.44 -7.07
N SER A 476 -41.75 5.22 -8.07
CA SER A 476 -41.12 4.68 -9.28
C SER A 476 -39.71 4.14 -8.96
N TYR A 477 -39.20 3.22 -9.79
CA TYR A 477 -37.90 2.60 -9.57
C TYR A 477 -37.12 2.38 -10.87
N LYS A 478 -35.80 2.20 -10.73
CA LYS A 478 -34.91 1.67 -11.78
C LYS A 478 -34.25 0.39 -11.30
N GLU A 479 -33.96 -0.52 -12.21
CA GLU A 479 -33.29 -1.79 -11.92
C GLU A 479 -31.97 -1.89 -12.68
N PHE A 480 -31.00 -2.52 -12.04
CA PHE A 480 -29.68 -2.76 -12.59
C PHE A 480 -29.31 -4.24 -12.44
N THR A 481 -28.71 -4.79 -13.49
CA THR A 481 -28.25 -6.18 -13.57
C THR A 481 -26.93 -6.25 -14.32
N GLY A 482 -26.15 -7.30 -14.09
CA GLY A 482 -24.79 -7.41 -14.63
C GLY A 482 -23.88 -6.36 -14.02
N MET A 483 -22.94 -5.85 -14.81
CA MET A 483 -21.98 -4.84 -14.41
C MET A 483 -22.09 -3.63 -15.32
N GLY A 484 -22.10 -2.43 -14.76
CA GLY A 484 -22.24 -1.22 -15.54
C GLY A 484 -22.22 0.07 -14.73
N SER A 485 -22.45 1.16 -15.44
CA SER A 485 -22.60 2.50 -14.90
C SER A 485 -23.68 3.27 -15.66
N GLN A 486 -24.33 4.23 -15.01
CA GLN A 486 -25.42 5.01 -15.59
C GLN A 486 -25.48 6.40 -14.96
N ASN A 487 -25.49 7.43 -15.80
CA ASN A 487 -25.93 8.76 -15.41
C ASN A 487 -27.48 8.75 -15.33
N LEU A 488 -28.03 9.01 -14.15
CA LEU A 488 -29.47 8.92 -13.91
C LEU A 488 -30.25 10.07 -14.54
N ASN A 489 -29.61 11.21 -14.84
CA ASN A 489 -30.25 12.32 -15.55
C ASN A 489 -30.67 11.90 -16.96
N ASP A 490 -29.85 11.09 -17.64
CA ASP A 490 -30.12 10.59 -19.00
C ASP A 490 -31.38 9.71 -19.08
N ILE A 491 -31.80 9.12 -17.95
CA ILE A 491 -32.99 8.26 -17.87
C ILE A 491 -34.11 8.86 -17.01
N GLY A 492 -34.02 10.17 -16.74
CA GLY A 492 -35.03 10.94 -16.00
C GLY A 492 -35.17 10.57 -14.53
N PHE A 493 -34.10 10.09 -13.90
CA PHE A 493 -34.09 9.58 -12.51
C PHE A 493 -33.02 10.21 -11.60
N GLY A 494 -32.36 11.30 -12.01
CA GLY A 494 -31.43 12.03 -11.14
C GLY A 494 -32.14 12.69 -9.95
N ASP A 495 -31.43 12.77 -8.83
CA ASP A 495 -31.87 13.35 -7.55
C ASP A 495 -33.18 12.79 -6.99
N LYS A 496 -33.52 11.55 -7.35
CA LYS A 496 -34.78 10.90 -6.93
C LYS A 496 -34.58 9.74 -5.96
N THR A 497 -33.37 9.19 -5.85
CA THR A 497 -33.18 7.95 -5.11
C THR A 497 -33.27 8.20 -3.60
N SER A 498 -34.25 7.56 -2.96
CA SER A 498 -34.50 7.64 -1.52
C SER A 498 -34.38 6.29 -0.81
N SER A 499 -34.42 5.16 -1.53
CA SER A 499 -34.11 3.83 -0.98
C SER A 499 -33.55 2.88 -2.04
N VAL A 500 -32.84 1.84 -1.60
CA VAL A 500 -32.18 0.86 -2.48
C VAL A 500 -32.40 -0.53 -1.93
N ARG A 501 -32.64 -1.53 -2.79
CA ARG A 501 -32.70 -2.95 -2.36
C ARG A 501 -32.17 -3.91 -3.43
N PHE A 502 -31.65 -5.04 -2.98
CA PHE A 502 -31.35 -6.18 -3.86
C PHE A 502 -32.56 -7.12 -3.91
N VAL A 503 -32.95 -7.54 -5.12
CA VAL A 503 -34.13 -8.40 -5.36
C VAL A 503 -33.72 -9.63 -6.15
N TYR A 504 -34.04 -10.80 -5.61
CA TYR A 504 -33.97 -12.05 -6.37
C TYR A 504 -35.17 -12.14 -7.31
N VAL A 505 -34.92 -12.39 -8.60
CA VAL A 505 -35.94 -12.42 -9.66
C VAL A 505 -36.04 -13.78 -10.37
N GLY A 506 -35.30 -14.79 -9.90
CA GLY A 506 -35.20 -16.09 -10.58
C GLY A 506 -34.22 -16.06 -11.74
N GLY A 507 -33.59 -17.21 -12.00
CA GLY A 507 -32.60 -17.42 -13.06
C GLY A 507 -33.07 -18.45 -14.08
#